data_AF-A0A967MZM0-F1
#
_entry.id   AF-A0A967MZM0-F1
#
_cell.length_a   1.000
_cell.length_b   1.000
_cell.length_c   1.000
_cell.angle_alpha   90.00
_cell.angle_beta   90.00
_cell.angle_gamma   90.00
#
_symmetry.space_group_name_H-M   'P 1'
#
loop_
_entity.id
_entity.type
_entity.pdbx_description
1 polymer ?
#
loop_
_entity_poly.entity_id
_entity_poly.type
_entity_poly.pdbx_seq_one_letter_code
_entity_poly.pdbx_strand_id
1 'polypeptide(L)'
;MLRNYSGWNSTDFAAFQQYMIDQYAGTNQYFLYYKHGTYPDHYWSNWTQSNVASLMAIGVLCDDQALYDLGVDYWKGIAIPEDGSGSENIENSVTFRHPSGLGQWQESGRDQAHTLMGPQLTGPICEIA
;
A
#
# COMPACT_ATOMS: atom_id res chain seq x y z
N MET A 1 -11.00 -19.20 -1.97
CA MET A 1 -10.06 -18.71 -0.93
C MET A 1 -9.47 -19.89 -0.17
N LEU A 2 -8.17 -19.83 0.17
CA LEU A 2 -7.44 -20.91 0.86
C LEU A 2 -7.48 -20.81 2.40
N ARG A 3 -7.98 -19.70 2.95
CA ARG A 3 -7.99 -19.43 4.40
C ARG A 3 -8.64 -20.54 5.24
N ASN A 4 -9.75 -21.08 4.77
CA ASN A 4 -10.49 -22.15 5.46
C ASN A 4 -10.27 -23.52 4.80
N TYR A 5 -9.20 -23.70 4.03
CA TYR A 5 -8.93 -24.97 3.37
C TYR A 5 -8.51 -26.01 4.41
N SER A 6 -9.28 -27.09 4.51
CA SER A 6 -9.10 -28.13 5.53
C SER A 6 -7.79 -28.91 5.43
N GLY A 7 -7.05 -28.77 4.32
CA GLY A 7 -5.73 -29.37 4.14
C GLY A 7 -4.57 -28.60 4.77
N TRP A 8 -4.80 -27.40 5.30
CA TRP A 8 -3.76 -26.67 6.03
C TRP A 8 -3.53 -27.27 7.41
N ASN A 9 -2.26 -27.52 7.74
CA ASN A 9 -1.86 -27.65 9.12
C ASN A 9 -1.87 -26.24 9.76
N SER A 10 -2.51 -26.11 10.93
CA SER A 10 -2.59 -24.83 11.64
C SER A 10 -1.22 -24.24 11.97
N THR A 11 -0.22 -25.09 12.25
CA THR A 11 1.15 -24.65 12.53
C THR A 11 1.84 -24.09 11.28
N ASP A 12 1.62 -24.71 10.12
CA ASP A 12 2.19 -24.24 8.86
C ASP A 12 1.54 -22.91 8.42
N PHE A 13 0.22 -22.75 8.65
CA PHE A 13 -0.46 -21.48 8.40
C PHE A 13 0.07 -20.37 9.31
N ALA A 14 0.24 -20.64 10.61
CA ALA A 14 0.83 -19.68 11.55
C ALA A 14 2.27 -19.31 11.17
N ALA A 15 3.08 -20.28 10.75
CA ALA A 15 4.44 -20.02 10.27
C ALA A 15 4.44 -19.15 9.01
N PHE A 16 3.47 -19.35 8.10
CA PHE A 16 3.31 -18.52 6.92
C PHE A 16 2.88 -17.09 7.27
N GLN A 17 1.93 -16.91 8.19
CA GLN A 17 1.55 -15.59 8.70
C GLN A 17 2.76 -14.84 9.27
N GLN A 18 3.55 -15.51 10.12
CA GLN A 18 4.76 -14.92 10.70
C GLN A 18 5.80 -14.56 9.63
N TYR A 19 6.00 -15.42 8.63
CA TYR A 19 6.88 -15.13 7.51
C TYR A 19 6.46 -13.87 6.75
N MET A 20 5.16 -13.69 6.51
CA MET A 20 4.65 -12.49 5.84
C MET A 20 4.88 -11.21 6.66
N ILE A 21 4.75 -11.29 7.99
CA ILE A 21 5.06 -10.18 8.89
C ILE A 21 6.56 -9.85 8.82
N ASP A 22 7.42 -10.86 9.02
CA ASP A 22 8.87 -10.68 9.15
C ASP A 22 9.53 -10.18 7.87
N GLN A 23 9.06 -10.66 6.70
CA GLN A 23 9.70 -10.36 5.42
C GLN A 23 9.09 -9.17 4.69
N TYR A 24 7.80 -8.89 4.88
CA TYR A 24 7.10 -7.89 4.07
C TYR A 24 6.51 -6.77 4.92
N ALA A 25 5.75 -7.09 5.98
CA ALA A 25 5.07 -6.05 6.75
C ALA A 25 6.04 -5.01 7.33
N GLY A 26 7.14 -5.48 7.95
CA GLY A 26 8.16 -4.58 8.50
C GLY A 26 8.81 -3.67 7.44
N THR A 27 9.15 -4.22 6.26
CA THR A 27 9.73 -3.45 5.16
C THR A 27 8.73 -2.44 4.58
N ASN A 28 7.46 -2.83 4.44
CA ASN A 28 6.41 -1.93 3.97
C ASN A 28 6.21 -0.77 4.93
N GLN A 29 6.10 -1.05 6.24
CA GLN A 29 5.98 -0.01 7.26
C GLN A 29 7.19 0.93 7.22
N TYR A 30 8.40 0.38 7.15
CA TYR A 30 9.62 1.17 7.07
C TYR A 30 9.61 2.09 5.83
N PHE A 31 9.24 1.56 4.66
CA PHE A 31 9.12 2.36 3.45
C PHE A 31 8.09 3.48 3.60
N LEU A 32 6.90 3.18 4.14
CA LEU A 32 5.82 4.15 4.29
C LEU A 32 6.21 5.28 5.25
N TYR A 33 6.85 4.97 6.37
CA TYR A 33 7.21 5.98 7.38
C TYR A 33 8.50 6.74 7.10
N TYR A 34 9.48 6.10 6.48
CA TYR A 34 10.82 6.65 6.36
C TYR A 34 11.27 6.90 4.95
N LYS A 35 10.61 6.32 3.93
CA LYS A 35 10.98 6.44 2.52
C LYS A 35 12.49 6.27 2.28
N HIS A 36 13.11 5.32 3.00
CA HIS A 36 14.56 5.09 3.00
C HIS A 36 15.43 6.35 3.25
N GLY A 37 14.94 7.36 3.96
CA GLY A 37 15.62 8.63 4.22
C GLY A 37 15.81 9.50 2.97
N THR A 38 14.98 9.31 1.95
CA THR A 38 15.01 10.11 0.72
C THR A 38 14.13 11.35 0.84
N TYR A 39 14.22 12.28 -0.11
CA TYR A 39 13.39 13.48 -0.09
C TYR A 39 11.91 13.12 -0.38
N PRO A 40 10.94 13.93 0.11
CA PRO A 40 9.51 13.59 0.06
C PRO A 40 8.98 13.11 -1.30
N ASP A 41 9.38 13.75 -2.41
CA ASP A 41 8.88 13.46 -3.76
C ASP A 41 9.76 12.48 -4.55
N HIS A 42 10.60 11.70 -3.88
CA HIS A 42 11.51 10.77 -4.56
C HIS A 42 10.79 9.59 -5.19
N TYR A 43 9.79 9.05 -4.48
CA TYR A 43 9.05 7.87 -4.90
C TYR A 43 7.77 8.22 -5.64
N TRP A 44 7.33 7.28 -6.48
CA TRP A 44 6.10 7.41 -7.24
C TRP A 44 4.95 6.68 -6.54
N SER A 45 3.73 7.05 -6.90
CA SER A 45 2.49 6.59 -6.29
C SER A 45 2.34 5.06 -6.26
N ASN A 46 2.77 4.36 -7.32
CA ASN A 46 2.75 2.89 -7.33
C ASN A 46 3.59 2.26 -6.20
N TRP A 47 4.67 2.92 -5.75
CA TRP A 47 5.51 2.39 -4.68
C TRP A 47 4.73 2.46 -3.37
N THR A 48 4.14 3.60 -3.07
CA THR A 48 3.26 3.76 -1.90
C THR A 48 2.11 2.77 -1.93
N GLN A 49 1.41 2.65 -3.06
CA GLN A 49 0.20 1.82 -3.15
C GLN A 49 0.49 0.32 -3.10
N SER A 50 1.62 -0.13 -3.63
CA SER A 50 2.02 -1.54 -3.51
C SER A 50 2.34 -1.90 -2.06
N ASN A 51 3.02 -1.01 -1.32
CA ASN A 51 3.31 -1.20 0.10
C ASN A 51 2.03 -1.16 0.95
N VAL A 52 1.12 -0.22 0.69
CA VAL A 52 -0.20 -0.15 1.36
C VAL A 52 -1.03 -1.41 1.09
N ALA A 53 -1.19 -1.81 -0.18
CA ALA A 53 -1.98 -2.98 -0.54
C ALA A 53 -1.43 -4.25 0.11
N SER A 54 -0.10 -4.41 0.11
CA SER A 54 0.57 -5.52 0.78
C SER A 54 0.35 -5.48 2.30
N LEU A 55 0.48 -4.31 2.93
CA LEU A 55 0.30 -4.15 4.38
C LEU A 55 -1.13 -4.49 4.81
N MET A 56 -2.14 -3.96 4.11
CA MET A 56 -3.55 -4.25 4.38
C MET A 56 -3.87 -5.74 4.20
N ALA A 57 -3.39 -6.36 3.11
CA ALA A 57 -3.59 -7.79 2.85
C ALA A 57 -2.94 -8.66 3.94
N ILE A 58 -1.75 -8.30 4.43
CA ILE A 58 -1.07 -9.01 5.52
C ILE A 58 -1.84 -8.83 6.84
N GLY A 59 -2.36 -7.62 7.13
CA GLY A 59 -3.22 -7.37 8.28
C GLY A 59 -4.45 -8.28 8.28
N VAL A 60 -5.14 -8.39 7.13
CA VAL A 60 -6.27 -9.32 6.97
C VAL A 60 -5.83 -10.77 7.13
N LEU A 61 -4.70 -11.18 6.54
CA LEU A 61 -4.18 -12.54 6.64
C LEU A 61 -3.89 -12.94 8.10
N CYS A 62 -3.39 -12.00 8.91
CA CYS A 62 -2.93 -12.25 10.28
C CYS A 62 -3.97 -11.92 11.35
N ASP A 63 -5.18 -11.47 10.97
CA ASP A 63 -6.17 -10.92 11.91
C ASP A 63 -5.62 -9.76 12.76
N ASP A 64 -4.73 -8.96 12.16
CA ASP A 64 -4.10 -7.80 12.79
C ASP A 64 -4.76 -6.50 12.31
N GLN A 65 -5.72 -6.01 13.11
CA GLN A 65 -6.46 -4.79 12.82
C GLN A 65 -5.56 -3.55 12.82
N ALA A 66 -4.55 -3.49 13.69
CA ALA A 66 -3.67 -2.33 13.77
C ALA A 66 -2.80 -2.20 12.52
N LEU A 67 -2.33 -3.33 11.99
CA LEU A 67 -1.57 -3.38 10.74
C LEU A 67 -2.42 -2.96 9.52
N TYR A 68 -3.68 -3.42 9.50
CA TYR A 68 -4.64 -3.02 8.48
C TYR A 68 -4.97 -1.52 8.55
N ASP A 69 -5.30 -1.01 9.75
CA ASP A 69 -5.67 0.39 9.97
C ASP A 69 -4.52 1.32 9.58
N LEU A 70 -3.27 0.94 9.88
CA LEU A 70 -2.10 1.68 9.43
C LEU A 70 -2.07 1.87 7.90
N GLY A 71 -2.36 0.82 7.13
CA GLY A 71 -2.42 0.90 5.67
C GLY A 71 -3.53 1.84 5.20
N VAL A 72 -4.72 1.73 5.78
CA VAL A 72 -5.89 2.58 5.46
C VAL A 72 -5.59 4.05 5.79
N ASP A 73 -5.05 4.31 6.98
CA ASP A 73 -4.74 5.66 7.44
C ASP A 73 -3.66 6.30 6.59
N TYR A 74 -2.63 5.54 6.19
CA TYR A 74 -1.62 6.04 5.26
C TYR A 74 -2.23 6.41 3.91
N TRP A 75 -3.04 5.50 3.33
CA TRP A 75 -3.65 5.73 2.01
C TRP A 75 -4.57 6.94 2.00
N LYS A 76 -5.29 7.19 3.09
CA LYS A 76 -6.13 8.38 3.31
C LYS A 76 -5.33 9.65 3.63
N GLY A 77 -4.02 9.55 3.84
CA GLY A 77 -3.18 10.67 4.27
C GLY A 77 -3.40 11.11 5.72
N ILE A 78 -3.97 10.23 6.57
CA ILE A 78 -4.16 10.45 8.01
C ILE A 78 -2.87 10.15 8.77
N ALA A 79 -2.20 9.04 8.43
CA ALA A 79 -0.88 8.73 8.96
C ALA A 79 0.17 9.59 8.24
N ILE A 80 0.88 10.44 8.99
CA ILE A 80 1.93 11.31 8.47
C ILE A 80 3.29 10.66 8.74
N PRO A 81 4.14 10.48 7.71
CA PRO A 81 5.53 10.05 7.88
C PRO A 81 6.33 10.96 8.81
N GLU A 82 7.28 10.38 9.54
CA GLU A 82 8.02 11.10 10.59
C GLU A 82 8.85 12.27 10.04
N ASP A 83 9.24 12.21 8.77
CA ASP A 83 10.03 13.23 8.06
C ASP A 83 9.18 14.13 7.14
N GLY A 84 7.86 13.98 7.15
CA GLY A 84 6.96 14.68 6.24
C GLY A 84 7.04 14.21 4.78
N SER A 85 7.70 13.07 4.52
CA SER A 85 7.53 12.31 3.28
C SER A 85 6.10 11.74 3.20
N GLY A 86 5.69 11.09 2.11
CA GLY A 86 4.30 10.58 1.98
C GLY A 86 3.39 11.40 1.06
N SER A 87 4.00 12.09 0.10
CA SER A 87 3.33 12.89 -0.93
C SER A 87 2.63 12.05 -2.01
N GLU A 88 2.36 10.76 -1.79
CA GLU A 88 1.70 9.89 -2.76
C GLU A 88 0.56 9.03 -2.15
N ASN A 89 -0.04 9.49 -1.05
CA ASN A 89 -1.37 9.05 -0.64
C ASN A 89 -2.43 9.38 -1.72
N ILE A 90 -3.68 8.97 -1.53
CA ILE A 90 -4.70 9.11 -2.59
C ILE A 90 -4.94 10.57 -3.01
N GLU A 91 -4.87 11.52 -2.08
CA GLU A 91 -5.08 12.94 -2.35
C GLU A 91 -3.98 13.53 -3.25
N ASN A 92 -2.77 12.98 -3.17
CA ASN A 92 -1.63 13.45 -3.95
C ASN A 92 -1.35 12.57 -5.20
N SER A 93 -1.99 11.41 -5.31
CA SER A 93 -1.84 10.50 -6.46
C SER A 93 -2.52 11.03 -7.73
N VAL A 94 -3.47 11.95 -7.58
CA VAL A 94 -4.10 12.69 -8.69
C VAL A 94 -3.60 14.13 -8.68
N THR A 95 -2.55 14.39 -9.46
CA THR A 95 -1.80 15.66 -9.40
C THR A 95 -2.47 16.82 -10.15
N PHE A 96 -3.40 16.52 -11.07
CA PHE A 96 -4.14 17.54 -11.80
C PHE A 96 -5.58 17.09 -12.06
N ARG A 97 -6.53 18.01 -11.97
CA ARG A 97 -7.94 17.78 -12.32
C ARG A 97 -8.31 18.64 -13.51
N HIS A 98 -8.65 18.01 -14.63
CA HIS A 98 -9.08 18.70 -15.83
C HIS A 98 -10.48 19.34 -15.65
N PRO A 99 -10.82 20.40 -16.40
CA PRO A 99 -12.15 21.03 -16.31
C PRO A 99 -13.33 20.08 -16.57
N SER A 100 -13.11 18.97 -17.28
CA SER A 100 -14.09 17.91 -17.52
C SER A 100 -14.32 16.97 -16.33
N GLY A 101 -13.58 17.15 -15.23
CA GLY A 101 -13.65 16.31 -14.04
C GLY A 101 -12.73 15.09 -14.06
N LEU A 102 -11.99 14.84 -15.14
CA LEU A 102 -11.00 13.77 -15.20
C LEU A 102 -9.74 14.14 -14.39
N GLY A 103 -9.21 13.17 -13.63
CA GLY A 103 -7.96 13.29 -12.89
C GLY A 103 -6.76 12.76 -13.68
N GLN A 104 -5.64 13.46 -13.61
CA GLN A 104 -4.36 13.00 -14.13
C GLN A 104 -3.59 12.30 -13.01
N TRP A 105 -3.26 11.03 -13.24
CA TRP A 105 -2.44 10.25 -12.33
C TRP A 105 -1.01 10.80 -12.27
N GLN A 106 -0.38 10.77 -11.08
CA GLN A 106 0.99 11.24 -10.87
C GLN A 106 1.98 10.65 -11.91
N GLU A 107 1.80 9.38 -12.28
CA GLU A 107 2.69 8.69 -13.21
C GLU A 107 2.28 8.74 -14.68
N SER A 108 1.26 9.54 -15.05
CA SER A 108 0.73 9.58 -16.43
C SER A 108 1.76 9.97 -17.50
N GLY A 109 2.88 10.60 -17.11
CA GLY A 109 3.97 10.96 -18.01
C GLY A 109 5.04 9.87 -18.19
N ARG A 110 4.88 8.73 -17.54
CA ARG A 110 5.83 7.60 -17.58
C ARG A 110 5.45 6.63 -18.69
N ASP A 111 6.28 5.60 -18.88
CA ASP A 111 5.92 4.49 -19.76
C ASP A 111 4.63 3.80 -19.30
N GLN A 112 4.05 3.01 -20.20
CA GLN A 112 2.73 2.41 -20.01
C GLN A 112 2.64 1.54 -18.76
N ALA A 113 3.69 0.78 -18.43
CA ALA A 113 3.67 -0.11 -17.28
C ALA A 113 3.53 0.69 -15.97
N HIS A 114 4.31 1.76 -15.81
CA HIS A 114 4.24 2.63 -14.64
C HIS A 114 2.92 3.41 -14.56
N THR A 115 2.47 3.97 -15.68
CA THR A 115 1.21 4.73 -15.74
C THR A 115 0.01 3.89 -15.29
N LEU A 116 0.02 2.61 -15.63
CA LEU A 116 -1.05 1.68 -15.30
C LEU A 116 -0.89 1.04 -13.92
N MET A 117 0.31 0.90 -13.36
CA MET A 117 0.45 0.11 -12.12
C MET A 117 -0.26 0.75 -10.92
N GLY A 118 -0.12 2.07 -10.74
CA GLY A 118 -0.70 2.79 -9.62
C GLY A 118 -2.24 2.68 -9.53
N PRO A 119 -3.01 3.15 -10.52
CA PRO A 119 -4.47 3.08 -10.47
C PRO A 119 -4.98 1.63 -10.31
N GLN A 120 -4.26 0.66 -10.87
CA GLN A 120 -4.59 -0.76 -10.75
C GLN A 120 -4.34 -1.30 -9.34
N LEU A 121 -3.40 -0.75 -8.56
CA LEU A 121 -3.18 -1.09 -7.15
C LEU A 121 -4.23 -0.44 -6.24
N THR A 122 -4.82 0.68 -6.65
CA THR A 122 -5.95 1.29 -5.93
C THR A 122 -7.18 0.37 -5.90
N GLY A 123 -7.39 -0.44 -6.95
CA GLY A 123 -8.47 -1.43 -6.99
C GLY A 123 -8.42 -2.42 -5.81
N PRO A 124 -7.34 -3.20 -5.64
CA PRO A 124 -7.15 -4.09 -4.50
C PRO A 124 -7.23 -3.39 -3.14
N ILE A 125 -6.71 -2.17 -3.01
CA ILE A 125 -6.84 -1.40 -1.76
C ILE A 125 -8.32 -1.20 -1.41
N CYS A 126 -9.13 -0.80 -2.39
CA CYS A 126 -10.58 -0.63 -2.20
C CYS A 126 -11.34 -1.95 -2.03
N GLU A 127 -10.88 -3.06 -2.61
CA GLU A 127 -11.51 -4.38 -2.44
C GLU A 127 -11.19 -5.04 -1.10
N ILE A 128 -10.03 -4.70 -0.51
CA ILE A 128 -9.64 -5.16 0.83
C ILE A 128 -10.37 -4.35 1.92
N ALA A 129 -10.70 -3.08 1.64
CA ALA A 129 -11.29 -2.14 2.59
C ALA A 129 -12.78 -2.36 2.89
#